data_AF-A0A956I0C0-F1
#
_entry.id   AF-A0A956I0C0-F1
#
_cell.length_a   1.000
_cell.length_b   1.000
_cell.length_c   1.000
_cell.angle_alpha   90.00
_cell.angle_beta   90.00
_cell.angle_gamma   90.00
#
_symmetry.space_group_name_H-M   'P 1'
#
loop_
_entity.id
_entity.type
_entity.pdbx_description
1 polymer ?
#
loop_
_entity_poly.entity_id
_entity_poly.type
_entity_poly.pdbx_seq_one_letter_code
_entity_poly.pdbx_strand_id
1 'polypeptide(L)'
;MSEVVPARDASPSDPYVVEGWDSRAPRPGLSRLTLHRARLVAEALFCDEDGPPPAARLDWLETDLGDFFGHVSRRARLIFWVCLTSTYVVGPLLLGRLATFAGLSVADRVRAIERLERSPLSIALLGAKAILSFVYFEHPDAAREIGWDQECKLP
;
A
#
# COMPACT_ATOMS: atom_id res chain seq x y z
N MET A 1 14.71 35.65 -39.63
CA MET A 1 14.53 36.08 -38.23
C MET A 1 14.18 34.82 -37.44
N SER A 2 15.19 34.19 -36.83
CA SER A 2 14.98 33.06 -35.93
C SER A 2 14.52 33.58 -34.58
N GLU A 3 13.33 33.17 -34.16
CA GLU A 3 12.80 33.47 -32.84
C GLU A 3 13.45 32.50 -31.84
N VAL A 4 14.37 33.03 -31.04
CA VAL A 4 14.98 32.32 -29.91
C VAL A 4 13.92 32.28 -28.82
N VAL A 5 13.29 31.12 -28.64
CA VAL A 5 12.43 30.83 -27.49
C VAL A 5 13.33 30.79 -26.25
N PRO A 6 13.16 31.69 -25.26
CA PRO A 6 14.00 31.70 -24.08
C PRO A 6 13.74 30.43 -23.27
N ALA A 7 14.83 29.80 -22.82
CA ALA A 7 14.80 28.67 -21.90
C ALA A 7 13.95 29.05 -20.68
N ARG A 8 12.82 28.37 -20.50
CA ARG A 8 12.01 28.46 -19.29
C ARG A 8 12.85 27.96 -18.13
N ASP A 9 13.17 28.86 -17.22
CA ASP A 9 13.79 28.54 -15.94
C ASP A 9 13.04 27.38 -15.28
N ALA A 10 13.78 26.30 -15.01
CA ALA A 10 13.29 25.14 -14.30
C ALA A 10 12.95 25.56 -12.86
N SER A 11 11.70 25.93 -12.64
CA SER A 11 11.04 25.84 -11.33
C SER A 11 11.32 24.44 -10.76
N PRO A 12 11.58 24.27 -9.45
CA PRO A 12 11.76 22.95 -8.85
C PRO A 12 10.59 22.09 -9.32
N SER A 13 10.89 21.12 -10.17
CA SER A 13 9.89 20.41 -10.96
C SER A 13 8.98 19.71 -9.98
N ASP A 14 7.75 20.22 -9.89
CA ASP A 14 6.67 19.56 -9.20
C ASP A 14 6.66 18.10 -9.66
N PRO A 15 6.96 17.13 -8.78
CA PRO A 15 7.23 15.75 -9.20
C PRO A 15 6.00 15.08 -9.83
N TYR A 16 4.83 15.71 -9.69
CA TYR A 16 3.57 15.28 -10.29
C TYR A 16 3.27 15.92 -11.64
N VAL A 17 4.13 16.79 -12.18
CA VAL A 17 3.89 17.44 -13.47
C VAL A 17 4.98 17.04 -14.46
N VAL A 18 4.67 16.08 -15.34
CA VAL A 18 5.57 15.60 -16.38
C VAL A 18 5.06 16.10 -17.74
N GLU A 19 5.85 16.90 -18.44
CA GLU A 19 5.51 17.43 -19.79
C GLU A 19 4.13 18.11 -19.87
N GLY A 20 3.69 18.76 -18.78
CA GLY A 20 2.38 19.42 -18.70
C GLY A 20 1.21 18.48 -18.36
N TRP A 21 1.46 17.19 -18.13
CA TRP A 21 0.52 16.25 -17.56
C TRP A 21 0.62 16.27 -16.02
N ASP A 22 -0.46 16.67 -15.35
CA ASP A 22 -0.59 16.58 -13.89
C ASP A 22 -1.05 15.17 -13.51
N SER A 23 -0.17 14.39 -12.89
CA SER A 23 -0.40 13.01 -12.44
C SER A 23 -0.98 12.92 -11.03
N ARG A 24 -1.38 14.05 -10.42
CA ARG A 24 -2.07 14.02 -9.13
C ARG A 24 -3.41 13.33 -9.23
N ALA A 25 -3.76 12.66 -8.13
CA ALA A 25 -5.09 12.11 -7.96
C ALA A 25 -6.20 13.16 -8.18
N PRO A 26 -7.17 12.89 -9.07
CA PRO A 26 -8.31 13.80 -9.29
C PRO A 26 -9.30 13.80 -8.11
N ARG A 27 -9.10 12.93 -7.11
CA ARG A 27 -9.99 12.76 -5.95
C ARG A 27 -9.18 12.44 -4.70
N PRO A 28 -9.69 12.81 -3.52
CA PRO A 28 -9.10 12.36 -2.27
C PRO A 28 -9.08 10.83 -2.20
N GLY A 29 -7.95 10.30 -1.73
CA GLY A 29 -7.68 8.88 -1.52
C GLY A 29 -8.56 8.22 -0.45
N LEU A 30 -8.06 7.13 0.13
CA LEU A 30 -8.74 6.43 1.23
C LEU A 30 -8.83 7.29 2.50
N SER A 31 -9.77 6.97 3.38
CA SER A 31 -9.86 7.63 4.69
C SER A 31 -8.67 7.26 5.58
N ARG A 32 -8.28 8.16 6.50
CA ARG A 32 -7.19 7.91 7.47
C ARG A 32 -7.36 6.60 8.25
N LEU A 33 -8.59 6.27 8.64
CA LEU A 33 -8.87 5.01 9.33
C LEU A 33 -8.60 3.79 8.44
N THR A 34 -8.96 3.87 7.16
CA THR A 34 -8.72 2.77 6.21
C THR A 34 -7.23 2.59 5.95
N LEU A 35 -6.50 3.69 5.78
CA LEU A 35 -5.04 3.68 5.64
C LEU A 35 -4.36 3.09 6.87
N HIS A 36 -4.77 3.49 8.08
CA HIS A 36 -4.26 2.92 9.31
C HIS A 36 -4.53 1.40 9.42
N ARG A 37 -5.72 0.94 9.03
CA ARG A 37 -6.02 -0.51 8.98
C ARG A 37 -5.14 -1.23 7.96
N ALA A 38 -4.93 -0.62 6.79
CA ALA A 38 -4.06 -1.14 5.76
C ALA A 38 -2.61 -1.27 6.27
N ARG A 39 -2.12 -0.26 7.00
CA ARG A 39 -0.81 -0.28 7.65
C ARG A 39 -0.65 -1.45 8.61
N LEU A 40 -1.62 -1.69 9.50
CA LEU A 40 -1.55 -2.79 10.46
C LEU A 40 -1.59 -4.16 9.79
N VAL A 41 -2.35 -4.28 8.70
CA VAL A 41 -2.38 -5.52 7.91
C VAL A 41 -1.05 -5.68 7.15
N ALA A 42 -0.50 -4.62 6.57
CA ALA A 42 0.78 -4.63 5.87
C ALA A 42 1.95 -4.96 6.81
N GLU A 43 1.99 -4.37 8.01
CA GLU A 43 2.99 -4.67 9.04
C GLU A 43 3.04 -6.17 9.36
N ALA A 44 1.87 -6.81 9.50
CA ALA A 44 1.79 -8.24 9.77
C ALA A 44 2.00 -9.11 8.53
N LEU A 45 1.67 -8.61 7.34
CA LEU A 45 1.81 -9.33 6.07
C LEU A 45 3.28 -9.40 5.61
N PHE A 46 4.04 -8.33 5.86
CA PHE A 46 5.43 -8.18 5.44
C PHE A 46 6.42 -8.31 6.61
N CYS A 47 5.96 -8.83 7.75
CA CYS A 47 6.85 -9.21 8.84
C CYS A 47 7.72 -10.38 8.38
N ASP A 48 9.04 -10.27 8.59
CA ASP A 48 10.01 -11.30 8.26
C ASP A 48 10.69 -11.85 9.53
N GLU A 49 11.81 -12.57 9.36
CA GLU A 49 12.59 -13.15 10.47
C GLU A 49 13.28 -12.07 11.34
N ASP A 50 13.59 -10.90 10.77
CA ASP A 50 14.21 -9.76 11.46
C ASP A 50 13.17 -8.89 12.17
N GLY A 51 11.89 -9.00 11.78
CA GLY A 51 10.74 -8.45 12.49
C GLY A 51 9.78 -7.67 11.58
N PRO A 52 8.99 -6.73 12.13
CA PRO A 52 8.10 -5.92 11.31
C PRO A 52 8.90 -4.96 10.40
N PRO A 53 8.34 -4.58 9.23
CA PRO A 53 8.97 -3.61 8.35
C PRO A 53 9.28 -2.28 9.05
N PRO A 54 10.32 -1.54 8.62
CA PRO A 54 10.62 -0.22 9.15
C PRO A 54 9.42 0.73 9.07
N ALA A 55 9.19 1.52 10.13
CA ALA A 55 8.03 2.41 10.21
C ALA A 55 7.96 3.41 9.03
N ALA A 56 9.10 3.92 8.57
CA ALA A 56 9.17 4.82 7.41
C ALA A 56 8.64 4.18 6.12
N ARG A 57 8.84 2.86 5.94
CA ARG A 57 8.34 2.11 4.78
C ARG A 57 6.81 1.98 4.83
N LEU A 58 6.27 1.76 6.03
CA LEU A 58 4.83 1.71 6.25
C LEU A 58 4.18 3.11 6.10
N ASP A 59 4.88 4.18 6.50
CA ASP A 59 4.43 5.57 6.28
C ASP A 59 4.38 5.92 4.79
N TRP A 60 5.40 5.48 4.03
CA TRP A 60 5.43 5.60 2.59
C TRP A 60 4.26 4.83 1.95
N LEU A 61 4.03 3.58 2.36
CA LEU A 61 2.92 2.77 1.88
C LEU A 61 1.56 3.42 2.16
N GLU A 62 1.33 4.01 3.32
CA GLU A 62 0.08 4.74 3.60
C GLU A 62 -0.14 5.92 2.64
N THR A 63 0.94 6.67 2.37
CA THR A 63 0.90 7.83 1.48
C THR A 63 0.60 7.40 0.06
N ASP A 64 1.34 6.41 -0.44
CA ASP A 64 1.24 5.93 -1.80
C ASP A 64 -0.09 5.20 -2.07
N LEU A 65 -0.53 4.35 -1.13
CA LEU A 65 -1.86 3.72 -1.20
C LEU A 65 -2.99 4.77 -1.23
N GLY A 66 -2.81 5.88 -0.52
CA GLY A 66 -3.72 7.02 -0.56
C GLY A 66 -3.83 7.62 -1.96
N ASP A 67 -2.69 7.91 -2.59
CA ASP A 67 -2.62 8.50 -3.92
C ASP A 67 -3.10 7.54 -5.02
N PHE A 68 -2.70 6.27 -4.95
CA PHE A 68 -3.19 5.20 -5.82
C PHE A 68 -4.73 5.16 -5.84
N PHE A 69 -5.37 5.10 -4.66
CA PHE A 69 -6.83 5.07 -4.58
C PHE A 69 -7.53 6.40 -4.90
N GLY A 70 -6.77 7.48 -5.05
CA GLY A 70 -7.23 8.74 -5.62
C GLY A 70 -7.57 8.63 -7.12
N HIS A 71 -6.87 7.74 -7.83
CA HIS A 71 -7.08 7.43 -9.25
C HIS A 71 -8.11 6.31 -9.49
N VAL A 72 -8.33 5.45 -8.50
CA VAL A 72 -9.17 4.26 -8.62
C VAL A 72 -10.68 4.57 -8.57
N SER A 73 -11.47 3.77 -9.30
CA SER A 73 -12.93 3.89 -9.31
C SER A 73 -13.58 3.62 -7.94
N ARG A 74 -14.78 4.19 -7.70
CA ARG A 74 -15.55 3.97 -6.45
C ARG A 74 -15.84 2.49 -6.18
N ARG A 75 -16.08 1.69 -7.23
CA ARG A 75 -16.37 0.26 -7.11
C ARG A 75 -15.15 -0.51 -6.60
N ALA A 76 -13.98 -0.27 -7.17
CA ALA A 76 -12.74 -0.91 -6.74
C ALA A 76 -12.35 -0.47 -5.31
N ARG A 77 -12.56 0.81 -4.96
CA ARG A 77 -12.42 1.29 -3.57
C ARG A 77 -13.30 0.53 -2.58
N LEU A 78 -14.57 0.30 -2.95
CA LEU A 78 -15.50 -0.47 -2.12
C LEU A 78 -15.03 -1.92 -1.95
N ILE A 79 -14.63 -2.58 -3.03
CA ILE A 79 -14.13 -3.97 -2.98
C ILE A 79 -12.91 -4.06 -2.06
N PHE A 80 -11.93 -3.18 -2.23
CA PHE A 80 -10.75 -3.15 -1.37
C PHE A 80 -11.13 -2.92 0.10
N TRP A 81 -12.02 -1.96 0.37
CA TRP A 81 -12.49 -1.69 1.72
C TRP A 81 -13.17 -2.91 2.36
N VAL A 82 -14.00 -3.65 1.60
CA VAL A 82 -14.64 -4.89 2.07
C VAL A 82 -13.58 -5.96 2.36
N CYS A 83 -12.64 -6.20 1.44
CA CYS A 83 -11.54 -7.16 1.62
C CYS A 83 -10.73 -6.84 2.88
N LEU A 84 -10.25 -5.60 2.99
CA LEU A 84 -9.43 -5.13 4.11
C LEU A 84 -10.18 -5.22 5.43
N THR A 85 -11.43 -4.73 5.47
CA THR A 85 -12.24 -4.77 6.70
C THR A 85 -12.57 -6.19 7.12
N SER A 86 -12.85 -7.08 6.16
CA SER A 86 -13.10 -8.49 6.45
C SER A 86 -11.86 -9.16 7.04
N THR A 87 -10.67 -8.94 6.46
CA THR A 87 -9.40 -9.41 7.03
C THR A 87 -9.19 -8.90 8.46
N TYR A 88 -9.40 -7.60 8.66
CA TYR A 88 -9.23 -6.94 9.96
C TYR A 88 -10.19 -7.47 11.04
N VAL A 89 -11.42 -7.85 10.66
CA VAL A 89 -12.42 -8.36 11.62
C VAL A 89 -12.29 -9.87 11.85
N VAL A 90 -12.01 -10.64 10.80
CA VAL A 90 -11.95 -12.11 10.87
C VAL A 90 -10.66 -12.57 11.55
N GLY A 91 -9.54 -11.85 11.38
CA GLY A 91 -8.25 -12.21 11.97
C GLY A 91 -8.31 -12.52 13.49
N PRO A 92 -8.79 -11.59 14.34
CA PRO A 92 -8.89 -11.83 15.79
C PRO A 92 -9.86 -12.96 16.15
N LEU A 93 -10.96 -13.11 15.40
CA LEU A 93 -11.94 -14.17 15.61
C LEU A 93 -11.33 -15.57 15.38
N LEU A 94 -10.45 -15.71 14.38
CA LEU A 94 -9.71 -16.95 14.13
C LEU A 94 -8.70 -17.28 15.24
N LEU A 95 -8.32 -16.31 16.06
CA LEU A 95 -7.51 -16.52 17.26
C LEU A 95 -8.35 -16.76 18.52
N GLY A 96 -9.68 -16.74 18.42
CA GLY A 96 -10.58 -16.84 19.57
C GLY A 96 -10.53 -15.60 20.49
N ARG A 97 -10.07 -14.45 19.97
CA ARG A 97 -9.98 -13.21 20.73
C ARG A 97 -11.08 -12.24 20.33
N LEU A 98 -11.76 -11.66 21.31
CA LEU A 98 -12.74 -10.58 21.12
C LEU A 98 -12.08 -9.18 21.05
N ALA A 99 -10.76 -9.14 20.86
CA ALA A 99 -10.02 -7.90 20.67
C ALA A 99 -10.10 -7.41 19.22
N THR A 100 -9.88 -6.11 19.02
CA THR A 100 -9.69 -5.56 17.66
C THR A 100 -8.30 -5.93 17.15
N PHE A 101 -8.12 -6.00 15.83
CA PHE A 101 -6.82 -6.32 15.23
C PHE A 101 -5.73 -5.29 15.60
N ALA A 102 -6.08 -4.01 15.77
CA ALA A 102 -5.18 -2.99 16.33
C ALA A 102 -4.75 -3.28 17.77
N GLY A 103 -5.59 -3.94 18.59
CA GLY A 103 -5.23 -4.32 19.95
C GLY A 103 -4.30 -5.53 20.05
N LEU A 104 -4.06 -6.24 18.94
CA LEU A 104 -3.16 -7.38 18.90
C LEU A 104 -1.69 -6.94 18.86
N SER A 105 -0.81 -7.75 19.45
CA SER A 105 0.64 -7.64 19.22
C SER A 105 0.97 -7.95 17.76
N VAL A 106 2.11 -7.50 17.25
CA VAL A 106 2.56 -7.80 15.87
C VAL A 106 2.55 -9.32 15.63
N ALA A 107 3.14 -10.09 16.55
CA ALA A 107 3.18 -11.55 16.45
C ALA A 107 1.78 -12.20 16.40
N ASP A 108 0.82 -11.67 17.14
CA ASP A 108 -0.57 -12.14 17.06
C ASP A 108 -1.23 -11.74 15.74
N ARG A 109 -0.95 -10.55 15.19
CA ARG A 109 -1.45 -10.12 13.88
C ARG A 109 -0.92 -11.02 12.76
N VAL A 110 0.37 -11.35 12.78
CA VAL A 110 1.00 -12.31 11.85
C VAL A 110 0.26 -13.65 11.91
N ARG A 111 0.11 -14.21 13.13
CA ARG A 111 -0.60 -15.48 13.33
C ARG A 111 -2.05 -15.44 12.85
N ALA A 112 -2.74 -14.31 13.04
CA ALA A 112 -4.10 -14.10 12.55
C ALA A 112 -4.16 -14.13 11.02
N ILE A 113 -3.23 -13.44 10.34
CA ILE A 113 -3.12 -13.45 8.87
C ILE A 113 -2.83 -14.87 8.37
N GLU A 114 -1.87 -15.58 8.96
CA GLU A 114 -1.56 -16.95 8.55
C GLU A 114 -2.75 -17.91 8.73
N ARG A 115 -3.53 -17.77 9.81
CA ARG A 115 -4.75 -18.57 9.98
C ARG A 115 -5.81 -18.23 8.94
N LEU A 116 -5.92 -16.95 8.59
CA LEU A 116 -6.85 -16.49 7.57
C LEU A 116 -6.46 -17.03 6.19
N GLU A 117 -5.17 -17.05 5.85
CA GLU A 117 -4.65 -17.66 4.60
C GLU A 117 -5.02 -19.14 4.47
N ARG A 118 -4.98 -19.88 5.58
CA ARG A 118 -5.33 -21.31 5.63
C ARG A 118 -6.84 -21.57 5.71
N SER A 119 -7.67 -20.53 5.73
CA SER A 119 -9.13 -20.65 5.88
C SER A 119 -9.87 -20.46 4.54
N PRO A 120 -11.14 -20.89 4.43
CA PRO A 120 -11.97 -20.60 3.26
C PRO A 120 -12.23 -19.10 3.01
N LEU A 121 -11.95 -18.24 4.01
CA LEU A 121 -12.11 -16.78 3.92
C LEU A 121 -10.86 -16.08 3.37
N SER A 122 -9.84 -16.84 2.94
CA SER A 122 -8.58 -16.32 2.40
C SER A 122 -8.76 -15.44 1.17
N ILE A 123 -9.88 -15.54 0.44
CA ILE A 123 -10.13 -14.69 -0.74
C ILE A 123 -10.23 -13.19 -0.41
N ALA A 124 -10.76 -12.85 0.77
CA ALA A 124 -10.80 -11.46 1.21
C ALA A 124 -9.38 -10.95 1.50
N LEU A 125 -8.57 -11.79 2.13
CA LEU A 125 -7.16 -11.49 2.37
C LEU A 125 -6.39 -11.40 1.05
N LEU A 126 -6.62 -12.29 0.09
CA LEU A 126 -5.96 -12.27 -1.21
C LEU A 126 -6.19 -10.94 -1.93
N GLY A 127 -7.41 -10.43 -1.92
CA GLY A 127 -7.74 -9.13 -2.52
C GLY A 127 -6.99 -7.96 -1.86
N ALA A 128 -6.91 -7.95 -0.52
CA ALA A 128 -6.16 -6.92 0.20
C ALA A 128 -4.64 -7.08 0.00
N LYS A 129 -4.12 -8.31 0.14
CA LYS A 129 -2.72 -8.69 -0.03
C LYS A 129 -2.20 -8.32 -1.41
N ALA A 130 -2.97 -8.57 -2.47
CA ALA A 130 -2.57 -8.22 -3.82
C ALA A 130 -2.29 -6.71 -3.96
N ILE A 131 -3.24 -5.86 -3.56
CA ILE A 131 -3.09 -4.41 -3.63
C ILE A 131 -1.97 -3.91 -2.72
N LEU A 132 -1.88 -4.42 -1.48
CA LEU A 132 -0.82 -4.04 -0.56
C LEU A 132 0.56 -4.46 -1.07
N SER A 133 0.67 -5.62 -1.74
CA SER A 133 1.92 -6.08 -2.33
C SER A 133 2.34 -5.22 -3.52
N PHE A 134 1.40 -4.85 -4.40
CA PHE A 134 1.70 -3.94 -5.51
C PHE A 134 2.31 -2.65 -5.00
N VAL A 135 1.64 -1.98 -4.05
CA VAL A 135 2.13 -0.72 -3.48
C VAL A 135 3.43 -0.94 -2.71
N TYR A 136 3.51 -1.94 -1.83
CA TYR A 136 4.69 -2.14 -0.97
C TYR A 136 5.99 -2.34 -1.76
N PHE A 137 5.95 -3.09 -2.86
CA PHE A 137 7.14 -3.37 -3.67
C PHE A 137 7.49 -2.25 -4.66
N GLU A 138 6.69 -1.18 -4.75
CA GLU A 138 7.12 0.03 -5.45
C GLU A 138 8.19 0.79 -4.66
N HIS A 139 8.24 0.62 -3.33
CA HIS A 139 9.31 1.20 -2.51
C HIS A 139 10.68 0.63 -2.92
N PRO A 140 11.70 1.48 -3.20
CA PRO A 140 12.98 1.03 -3.77
C PRO A 140 13.71 0.03 -2.86
N ASP A 141 13.64 0.20 -1.54
CA ASP A 141 14.23 -0.76 -0.61
C ASP A 141 13.57 -2.14 -0.66
N ALA A 142 12.23 -2.19 -0.70
CA ALA A 142 11.49 -3.45 -0.77
C ALA A 142 11.70 -4.14 -2.13
N ALA A 143 11.80 -3.36 -3.21
CA ALA A 143 12.14 -3.89 -4.54
C ALA A 143 13.54 -4.53 -4.55
N ARG A 144 14.53 -3.87 -3.94
CA ARG A 144 15.90 -4.39 -3.84
C ARG A 144 15.97 -5.68 -3.02
N GLU A 145 15.19 -5.81 -1.95
CA GLU A 145 15.10 -7.02 -1.13
C GLU A 145 14.68 -8.26 -1.94
N ILE A 146 13.84 -8.09 -2.96
CA ILE A 146 13.41 -9.18 -3.86
C ILE A 146 14.28 -9.30 -5.13
N GLY A 147 15.40 -8.58 -5.19
CA GLY A 147 16.34 -8.62 -6.32
C GLY A 147 15.89 -7.83 -7.54
N TRP A 148 14.96 -6.89 -7.39
CA TRP A 148 14.54 -5.97 -8.45
C TRP A 148 15.27 -4.63 -8.33
N ASP A 149 16.08 -4.31 -9.33
CA ASP A 149 16.96 -3.12 -9.36
C ASP A 149 16.27 -1.84 -9.87
N GLN A 150 15.02 -1.93 -10.34
CA GLN A 150 14.25 -0.82 -10.95
C GLN A 150 14.96 -0.12 -12.12
N GLU A 151 16.03 -0.71 -12.67
CA GLU A 151 16.73 -0.16 -13.82
C GLU A 151 16.01 -0.58 -15.11
N CYS A 152 15.56 0.41 -15.89
CA CYS A 152 15.19 0.17 -17.28
C CYS A 152 16.45 -0.24 -18.03
N LYS A 153 16.55 -1.52 -18.41
CA LYS A 153 17.55 -1.99 -19.38
C LYS A 153 17.19 -1.41 -20.75
N LEU A 154 17.67 -0.20 -21.01
CA LEU A 154 17.67 0.35 -22.35
C LEU A 154 18.63 -0.50 -23.22
N PRO A 155 18.21 -0.91 -24.43
CA PRO A 155 19.07 -1.63 -25.37
C PRO A 155 20.22 -0.76 -25.91
#